data_AF-A0A844MTK0-F1
#
_entry.id   AF-A0A844MTK0-F1
#
_cell.length_a   1.000
_cell.length_b   1.000
_cell.length_c   1.000
_cell.angle_alpha   90.00
_cell.angle_beta   90.00
_cell.angle_gamma   90.00
#
_symmetry.space_group_name_H-M   'P 1'
#
loop_
_entity.id
_entity.type
_entity.pdbx_description
1 polymer ?
#
loop_
_entity_poly.entity_id
_entity_poly.type
_entity_poly.pdbx_seq_one_letter_code
_entity_poly.pdbx_strand_id
1 'polypeptide(L)'
;MITQLRSLSPQDSSEITSSFRNSPLYAVAYRVVERSEESSLDIWYESLNIGDSLPTLPLWLRGGLCLPVDLNATYDRTCREQRILFDRV
;
A
#
# COMPACT_ATOMS: atom_id res chain seq x y z
N MET A 1 8.89 -8.74 -19.52
CA MET A 1 8.51 -7.56 -20.33
C MET A 1 9.05 -6.34 -19.60
N ILE A 2 10.06 -5.65 -20.16
CA ILE A 2 10.86 -4.65 -19.45
C ILE A 2 10.26 -3.26 -19.76
N THR A 3 9.69 -2.58 -18.78
CA THR A 3 9.16 -1.22 -18.96
C THR A 3 10.32 -0.24 -19.09
N GLN A 4 10.53 0.26 -20.31
CA GLN A 4 11.51 1.30 -20.63
C GLN A 4 11.16 2.61 -19.91
N LEU A 5 12.11 3.15 -19.15
CA LEU A 5 12.03 4.50 -18.56
C LEU A 5 12.16 5.53 -19.69
N ARG A 6 11.05 6.17 -20.06
CA ARG A 6 11.04 7.23 -21.09
C ARG A 6 11.60 8.52 -20.47
N SER A 7 12.66 9.05 -21.08
CA SER A 7 13.29 10.32 -20.73
C SER A 7 12.28 11.48 -20.76
N LEU A 8 12.12 12.20 -19.65
CA LEU A 8 11.21 13.36 -19.52
C LEU A 8 11.93 14.64 -19.94
N SER A 9 11.39 15.32 -20.94
CA SER A 9 11.82 16.65 -21.40
C SER A 9 11.20 17.74 -20.49
N PRO A 10 11.85 18.90 -20.27
CA PRO A 10 11.48 19.84 -19.19
C PRO A 10 10.15 20.58 -19.36
N GLN A 11 9.42 20.35 -20.46
CA GLN A 11 8.34 21.22 -20.95
C GLN A 11 6.92 20.72 -20.61
N ASP A 12 6.77 19.53 -20.01
CA ASP A 12 5.49 18.93 -19.58
C ASP A 12 5.07 19.31 -18.14
N SER A 13 5.78 20.26 -17.52
CA SER A 13 5.70 20.53 -16.08
C SER A 13 4.33 21.04 -15.57
N SER A 14 3.39 21.43 -16.45
CA SER A 14 2.06 21.90 -16.05
C SER A 14 0.92 20.89 -16.23
N GLU A 15 1.13 19.75 -16.90
CA GLU A 15 0.10 18.69 -17.09
C GLU A 15 0.30 17.46 -16.18
N ILE A 16 1.48 17.33 -15.57
CA ILE A 16 1.84 16.19 -14.72
C ILE A 16 1.04 16.16 -13.41
N THR A 17 0.45 17.28 -12.97
CA THR A 17 -0.19 17.38 -11.65
C THR A 17 -1.60 16.79 -11.59
N SER A 18 -2.31 16.62 -12.72
CA SER A 18 -3.71 16.15 -12.72
C SER A 18 -3.87 14.63 -12.82
N SER A 19 -2.86 13.92 -13.33
CA SER A 19 -2.95 12.50 -13.69
C SER A 19 -2.57 11.53 -12.57
N PHE A 20 -1.92 11.98 -11.48
CA PHE A 20 -1.61 11.13 -10.32
C PHE A 20 -2.84 10.70 -9.51
N ARG A 21 -3.96 11.44 -9.59
CA ARG A 21 -5.20 11.09 -8.86
C ARG A 21 -5.86 9.80 -9.35
N ASN A 22 -5.45 9.29 -10.51
CA ASN A 22 -6.05 8.12 -11.15
C ASN A 22 -5.18 6.87 -11.07
N SER A 23 -4.11 6.89 -10.27
CA SER A 23 -3.37 5.65 -9.96
C SER A 23 -4.23 4.81 -9.00
N PRO A 24 -4.43 3.50 -9.28
CA PRO A 24 -5.21 2.65 -8.40
C PRO A 24 -4.57 2.61 -7.02
N LEU A 25 -5.35 2.93 -5.98
CA LEU A 25 -4.90 2.83 -4.59
C LEU A 25 -4.95 1.37 -4.16
N TYR A 26 -3.99 0.95 -3.34
CA TYR A 26 -3.90 -0.42 -2.86
C TYR A 26 -3.17 -0.52 -1.54
N ALA A 27 -3.40 -1.61 -0.82
CA ALA A 27 -2.58 -2.07 0.29
C ALA A 27 -2.00 -3.45 -0.05
N VAL A 28 -0.74 -3.68 0.32
CA VAL A 28 -0.06 -4.94 0.07
C VAL A 28 0.68 -5.40 1.32
N ALA A 29 0.58 -6.70 1.59
CA ALA A 29 1.51 -7.41 2.46
C ALA A 29 2.26 -8.46 1.64
N TYR A 30 3.50 -8.74 2.02
CA TYR A 30 4.27 -9.79 1.37
C TYR A 30 5.09 -10.59 2.38
N ARG A 31 5.47 -11.80 1.98
CA ARG A 31 6.42 -12.63 2.70
C ARG A 31 7.36 -13.32 1.72
N VAL A 32 8.64 -13.29 2.02
CA VAL A 32 9.64 -14.11 1.32
C VAL A 32 9.53 -15.55 1.82
N VAL A 33 9.45 -16.48 0.89
CA VAL A 33 9.34 -17.92 1.14
C VAL A 33 10.34 -18.66 0.27
N GLU A 34 11.14 -19.52 0.88
CA GLU A 34 12.05 -20.42 0.17
C GLU A 34 11.25 -21.66 -0.25
N ARG A 35 11.15 -21.88 -1.56
CA ARG A 35 10.49 -23.05 -2.15
C ARG A 35 11.49 -23.72 -3.07
N SER A 36 11.87 -24.95 -2.78
CA SER A 36 12.72 -25.78 -3.67
C SER A 36 13.99 -25.06 -4.15
N GLU A 37 14.76 -24.49 -3.22
CA GLU A 37 16.01 -23.74 -3.47
C GLU A 37 15.84 -22.39 -4.21
N GLU A 38 14.59 -21.97 -4.48
CA GLU A 38 14.29 -20.67 -5.07
C GLU A 38 13.57 -19.75 -4.07
N SER A 39 14.04 -18.50 -3.99
CA SER A 39 13.35 -17.46 -3.24
C SER A 39 12.12 -17.00 -4.01
N SER A 40 10.95 -17.12 -3.40
CA SER A 40 9.68 -16.62 -3.96
C SER A 40 8.96 -15.69 -2.97
N LEU A 41 7.97 -14.96 -3.48
CA LEU A 41 7.20 -13.98 -2.72
C LEU A 41 5.73 -14.41 -2.67
N ASP A 42 5.20 -14.57 -1.46
CA ASP A 42 3.75 -14.59 -1.26
C ASP A 42 3.28 -13.15 -1.11
N ILE A 43 2.23 -12.78 -1.86
CA ILE A 43 1.70 -11.43 -1.92
C ILE A 43 0.21 -11.48 -1.60
N TRP A 44 -0.21 -10.63 -0.67
CA TRP A 44 -1.61 -10.32 -0.39
C TRP A 44 -1.88 -8.90 -0.87
N TYR A 45 -2.78 -8.76 -1.83
CA TYR A 45 -3.12 -7.51 -2.48
C TYR A 45 -4.58 -7.18 -2.20
N GLU A 46 -4.83 -5.95 -1.78
CA GLU A 46 -6.18 -5.40 -1.58
C GLU A 46 -6.29 -4.06 -2.31
N SER A 47 -7.29 -3.93 -3.19
CA SER A 47 -7.61 -2.65 -3.82
C SER A 47 -8.24 -1.69 -2.81
N LEU A 48 -7.93 -0.41 -2.90
CA LEU A 48 -8.51 0.63 -2.05
C LEU A 48 -9.27 1.64 -2.89
N ASN A 49 -10.38 2.15 -2.34
CA ASN A 49 -11.01 3.36 -2.83
C ASN A 49 -10.93 4.46 -1.78
N ILE A 50 -10.98 5.71 -2.22
CA ILE A 50 -11.03 6.86 -1.31
C ILE A 50 -12.37 6.83 -0.57
N GLY A 51 -12.33 6.99 0.75
CA GLY A 51 -13.52 7.00 1.62
C GLY A 51 -13.89 5.63 2.18
N ASP A 52 -13.35 4.55 1.63
CA ASP A 52 -13.56 3.19 2.15
C ASP A 52 -12.69 2.93 3.38
N SER A 53 -13.11 1.96 4.20
CA SER A 53 -12.31 1.48 5.33
C SER A 53 -11.04 0.77 4.86
N LEU A 54 -9.95 0.94 5.60
CA LEU A 54 -8.69 0.24 5.31
C LEU A 54 -8.82 -1.27 5.63
N PRO A 55 -8.19 -2.16 4.85
CA PRO A 55 -8.32 -3.60 5.00
C PRO A 55 -7.52 -4.13 6.19
N THR A 56 -7.80 -5.38 6.57
CA THR A 56 -6.92 -6.17 7.43
C THR A 56 -5.90 -6.92 6.57
N LEU A 57 -4.61 -6.77 6.85
CA LEU A 57 -3.54 -7.46 6.12
C LEU A 57 -2.69 -8.35 7.05
N PRO A 58 -2.08 -9.43 6.52
CA PRO A 58 -1.18 -10.26 7.31
C PRO A 58 0.17 -9.56 7.54
N LEU A 59 0.66 -9.59 8.78
CA LEU A 59 2.03 -9.27 9.13
C LEU A 59 2.77 -10.55 9.49
N TRP A 60 3.71 -10.93 8.63
CA TRP A 60 4.60 -12.05 8.87
C TRP A 60 5.80 -11.63 9.69
N LEU A 61 5.98 -12.29 10.83
CA LEU A 61 7.12 -12.10 11.71
C LEU A 61 8.15 -13.22 11.49
N ARG A 62 9.37 -12.98 11.99
CA ARG A 62 10.40 -14.01 12.04
C ARG A 62 9.88 -15.24 12.80
N GLY A 63 10.26 -16.43 12.34
CA GLY A 63 9.79 -17.69 12.92
C GLY A 63 8.44 -18.18 12.38
N GLY A 64 7.91 -17.56 11.32
CA GLY A 64 6.71 -18.05 10.65
C GLY A 64 5.39 -17.71 11.35
N LEU A 65 5.42 -16.79 12.32
CA LEU A 65 4.21 -16.25 12.93
C LEU A 65 3.54 -15.27 11.98
N CYS A 66 2.21 -15.37 11.85
CA CYS A 66 1.40 -14.44 11.07
C CYS A 66 0.37 -13.79 11.98
N LEU A 67 0.34 -12.46 12.02
CA LEU A 67 -0.64 -11.68 12.77
C LEU A 67 -1.54 -10.91 11.81
N PRO A 68 -2.86 -10.93 11.98
CA PRO A 68 -3.74 -10.01 11.26
C PRO A 68 -3.54 -8.60 11.80
N VAL A 69 -3.33 -7.63 10.91
CA VAL A 69 -3.24 -6.22 11.24
C VAL A 69 -4.44 -5.50 10.66
N ASP A 70 -5.36 -5.08 11.52
CA ASP A 70 -6.45 -4.19 11.17
C ASP A 70 -5.90 -2.78 10.95
N LEU A 71 -5.68 -2.40 9.69
CA LEU A 71 -5.10 -1.11 9.35
C LEU A 71 -6.07 0.03 9.67
N ASN A 72 -7.38 -0.19 9.55
CA ASN A 72 -8.37 0.84 9.85
C ASN A 72 -8.37 1.18 11.33
N ALA A 73 -8.49 0.17 12.21
CA ALA A 73 -8.47 0.38 13.65
C ALA A 73 -7.13 0.97 14.12
N THR A 74 -6.01 0.54 13.53
CA THR A 74 -4.68 1.07 13.85
C THR A 74 -4.54 2.53 13.44
N TYR A 75 -5.04 2.90 12.25
CA TYR A 75 -5.07 4.27 11.76
C TYR A 75 -5.93 5.17 12.66
N ASP A 76 -7.19 4.76 12.92
CA ASP A 76 -8.13 5.52 13.75
C ASP A 76 -7.57 5.75 15.16
N ARG A 77 -6.98 4.71 15.76
CA ARG A 77 -6.31 4.82 17.06
C ARG A 77 -5.15 5.79 17.02
N THR A 78 -4.29 5.70 16.01
CA THR A 78 -3.11 6.58 15.85
C THR A 78 -3.55 8.03 15.72
N CYS A 79 -4.55 8.31 14.89
CA CYS A 79 -5.05 9.66 14.70
C CYS A 79 -5.64 10.23 15.99
N ARG A 80 -6.40 9.43 16.75
CA ARG A 80 -6.91 9.83 18.07
C ARG A 80 -5.78 10.14 19.05
N GLU A 81 -4.78 9.27 19.17
CA GLU A 81 -3.65 9.46 20.09
C GLU A 81 -2.78 10.66 19.71
N GLN A 82 -2.61 10.91 18.41
CA GLN A 82 -1.84 12.04 17.88
C GLN A 82 -2.69 13.32 17.73
N ARG A 83 -3.96 13.30 18.17
CA ARG A 83 -4.91 14.43 18.09
C ARG A 83 -5.05 14.98 16.65
N ILE A 84 -4.93 14.11 15.66
CA ILE A 84 -5.13 14.46 14.25
C ILE A 84 -6.64 14.51 14.03
N LEU A 85 -7.14 15.72 13.80
CA LEU A 85 -8.54 15.96 13.51
C LEU A 85 -8.75 15.93 12.01
N PHE A 86 -9.74 15.17 11.57
CA PHE A 86 -10.26 15.25 10.21
C PHE A 86 -11.74 15.56 10.30
N ASP A 87 -12.19 16.54 9.54
CA ASP A 87 -13.61 16.77 9.34
C ASP A 87 -14.12 15.61 8.47
N ARG A 88 -14.86 14.66 9.07
CA ARG A 88 -15.50 13.60 8.28
C ARG A 88 -16.70 14.24 7.58
N VAL A 89 -16.50 14.62 6.32
CA VAL A 89 -17.54 15.08 5.39
C VAL A 89 -18.51 13.95 5.08
#